data_AF-A0A0V8T8S6-F1
#
_entry.id   AF-A0A0V8T8S6-F1
#
_cell.length_a   1.000
_cell.length_b   1.000
_cell.length_c   1.000
_cell.angle_alpha   90.00
_cell.angle_beta   90.00
_cell.angle_gamma   90.00
#
_symmetry.space_group_name_H-M   'P 1'
#
loop_
_entity.id
_entity.type
_entity.pdbx_description
1 polymer ?
#
loop_
_entity_poly.entity_id
_entity_poly.type
_entity_poly.pdbx_seq_one_letter_code
_entity_poly.pdbx_strand_id
1 'polypeptide(L)'
;MRRRAAGQIPSVMFPGQDGRMGDDLAQILVAALGIVGTLAASLLAQVLSQKAERERRKAEDETRWLPNRFEVATELLSKSGAVHRKLYSAAAFLNAPSGPIEDRPLWLAGHMNLLAAPEAGVSGIITAEDREILLEMQQEIVEELDAMEDLVSRITLLSTEGEATAARGMHEALWNAEGYLEMYAPGNLAYPAIHSAEKAIAEFTAATRRGLRVSTPTDGTVQEPS
;
A
#
# COMPACT_ATOMS: atom_id res chain seq x y z
N MET A 1 50.75 74.57 -63.56
CA MET A 1 50.39 74.04 -62.23
C MET A 1 49.30 74.93 -61.60
N ARG A 2 48.17 74.29 -61.29
CA ARG A 2 47.02 74.59 -60.38
C ARG A 2 46.67 76.04 -59.95
N ARG A 3 45.43 76.42 -60.32
CA ARG A 3 44.55 77.44 -59.72
C ARG A 3 44.20 77.10 -58.26
N ARG A 4 44.03 78.11 -57.39
CA ARG A 4 43.23 77.99 -56.15
C ARG A 4 42.12 79.04 -56.18
N ALA A 5 40.89 78.55 -56.18
CA ALA A 5 39.65 79.29 -55.96
C ALA A 5 39.06 78.92 -54.60
N ALA A 6 38.15 79.77 -54.14
CA ALA A 6 37.50 79.86 -52.84
C ALA A 6 36.86 78.57 -52.29
N GLY A 7 36.62 78.57 -50.97
CA GLY A 7 35.88 77.50 -50.27
C GLY A 7 35.57 77.87 -48.82
N GLN A 8 34.45 78.56 -48.66
CA GLN A 8 33.72 78.97 -47.46
C GLN A 8 33.55 77.83 -46.42
N ILE A 9 33.87 78.11 -45.15
CA ILE A 9 33.64 77.19 -44.02
C ILE A 9 32.18 77.35 -43.56
N PRO A 10 31.34 76.29 -43.52
CA PRO A 10 30.03 76.39 -42.92
C PRO A 10 30.17 76.40 -41.39
N SER A 11 29.64 77.46 -40.77
CA SER A 11 29.41 77.52 -39.34
C SER A 11 28.29 76.53 -39.00
N VAL A 12 28.64 75.39 -38.40
CA VAL A 12 27.67 74.44 -37.88
C VAL A 12 27.17 74.97 -36.55
N MET A 13 26.00 75.57 -36.62
CA MET A 13 25.16 75.95 -35.49
C MET A 13 24.77 74.66 -34.74
N PHE A 14 25.34 74.46 -33.55
CA PHE A 14 24.86 73.44 -32.62
C PHE A 14 23.61 73.98 -31.91
N PRO A 15 22.42 73.37 -32.09
CA PRO A 15 21.26 73.71 -31.28
C PRO A 15 21.49 73.28 -29.83
N GLY A 16 21.02 74.13 -28.91
CA GLY A 16 21.26 74.05 -27.47
C GLY A 16 21.03 72.68 -26.85
N GLN A 17 22.01 72.27 -26.04
CA GLN A 17 21.88 71.22 -25.03
C GLN A 17 21.13 71.77 -23.81
N ASP A 18 19.85 72.09 -23.93
CA ASP A 18 19.03 72.42 -22.76
C ASP A 18 17.77 71.55 -22.82
N GLY A 19 17.90 70.28 -22.39
CA GLY A 19 16.78 69.34 -22.28
C GLY A 19 17.13 67.86 -22.11
N ARG A 20 18.34 67.42 -22.53
CA ARG A 20 18.69 65.99 -22.61
C ARG A 20 18.90 65.26 -21.28
N MET A 21 19.22 65.97 -20.20
CA MET A 21 19.62 65.33 -18.94
C MET A 21 18.44 64.67 -18.20
N GLY A 22 17.20 65.13 -18.41
CA GLY A 22 16.00 64.54 -17.81
C GLY A 22 15.51 63.27 -18.53
N ASP A 23 15.60 63.25 -19.86
CA ASP A 23 15.17 62.12 -20.69
C ASP A 23 16.12 60.91 -20.56
N ASP A 24 17.43 61.13 -20.46
CA ASP A 24 18.41 60.05 -20.24
C ASP A 24 18.23 59.40 -18.86
N LEU A 25 17.91 60.20 -17.83
CA LEU A 25 17.67 59.72 -16.47
C LEU A 25 16.36 58.92 -16.38
N ALA A 26 15.30 59.37 -17.07
CA ALA A 26 14.05 58.63 -17.19
C ALA A 26 14.23 57.30 -17.96
N GLN A 27 15.01 57.30 -19.05
CA GLN A 27 15.32 56.07 -19.79
C GLN A 27 16.14 55.07 -18.97
N ILE A 28 17.13 55.53 -18.20
CA ILE A 28 17.90 54.67 -17.31
C ILE A 28 17.02 54.09 -16.20
N LEU A 29 16.12 54.90 -15.61
CA LEU A 29 15.19 54.43 -14.58
C LEU A 29 14.22 53.38 -15.13
N VAL A 30 13.65 53.58 -16.32
CA VAL A 30 12.76 52.61 -16.98
C VAL A 30 13.52 51.33 -17.33
N ALA A 31 14.75 51.44 -17.85
CA ALA A 31 15.60 50.28 -18.15
C ALA A 31 15.97 49.50 -16.88
N ALA A 32 16.34 50.19 -15.80
CA ALA A 32 16.64 49.58 -14.51
C ALA A 32 15.42 48.87 -13.92
N LEU A 33 14.22 49.48 -14.01
CA LEU A 33 12.97 48.85 -13.59
C LEU A 33 12.65 47.59 -14.39
N GLY A 34 12.89 47.61 -15.70
CA GLY A 34 12.73 46.46 -16.59
C GLY A 34 13.67 45.30 -16.27
N ILE A 35 14.94 45.60 -15.97
CA ILE A 35 15.94 44.59 -15.57
C ILE A 35 15.55 43.96 -14.22
N VAL A 36 15.18 44.78 -13.23
CA VAL A 36 14.76 44.29 -11.91
C VAL A 36 13.48 43.47 -12.01
N GLY A 37 12.50 43.91 -12.81
CA GLY A 37 11.26 43.16 -13.04
C GLY A 37 11.51 41.80 -13.70
N THR A 38 12.40 41.75 -14.69
CA THR A 38 12.76 40.49 -15.38
C THR A 38 13.52 39.54 -14.46
N LEU A 39 14.44 40.04 -13.63
CA LEU A 39 15.14 39.27 -12.61
C LEU A 39 14.16 38.71 -11.57
N ALA A 40 13.27 39.52 -11.02
CA ALA A 40 12.25 39.08 -10.06
C ALA A 40 11.32 38.02 -10.66
N ALA A 41 10.88 38.20 -11.91
CA ALA A 41 10.07 37.22 -12.63
C ALA A 41 10.82 35.90 -12.85
N SER A 42 12.11 35.95 -13.21
CA SER A 42 12.94 34.75 -13.39
C SER A 42 13.15 33.97 -12.10
N LEU A 43 13.33 34.66 -10.96
CA LEU A 43 13.47 34.03 -9.66
C LEU A 43 12.16 33.37 -9.23
N LEU A 44 11.02 34.05 -9.42
CA LEU A 44 9.70 33.47 -9.17
C LEU A 44 9.44 32.24 -10.06
N ALA A 45 9.80 32.31 -11.35
CA ALA A 45 9.66 31.19 -12.28
C ALA A 45 10.57 30.01 -11.89
N GLN A 46 11.78 30.26 -11.38
CA GLN A 46 12.66 29.21 -10.86
C GLN A 46 12.09 28.55 -9.60
N VAL A 47 11.53 29.32 -8.67
CA VAL A 47 10.92 28.77 -7.45
C VAL A 47 9.67 27.94 -7.78
N LEU A 48 8.81 28.44 -8.68
CA LEU A 48 7.60 27.73 -9.10
C LEU A 48 7.94 26.47 -9.90
N SER A 49 8.94 26.50 -10.79
CA SER A 49 9.36 25.32 -11.54
C SER A 49 9.98 24.25 -10.63
N GLN A 50 10.77 24.64 -9.63
CA GLN A 50 11.28 23.70 -8.63
C GLN A 50 10.17 23.06 -7.80
N LYS A 51 9.14 23.83 -7.43
CA LYS A 51 7.98 23.29 -6.70
C LYS A 51 7.18 22.32 -7.57
N ALA A 52 6.87 22.70 -8.81
CA ALA A 52 6.16 21.84 -9.75
C ALA A 52 6.94 20.55 -10.05
N GLU A 53 8.27 20.63 -10.20
CA GLU A 53 9.13 19.47 -10.39
C GLU A 53 9.14 18.54 -9.17
N ARG A 54 9.15 19.09 -7.95
CA ARG A 54 9.03 18.29 -6.72
C ARG A 54 7.67 17.60 -6.62
N GLU A 55 6.58 18.30 -6.94
CA GLU A 55 5.23 17.73 -6.96
C GLU A 55 5.09 16.65 -8.03
N ARG A 56 5.66 16.89 -9.22
CA ARG A 56 5.71 15.90 -10.30
C ARG A 56 6.46 14.64 -9.87
N ARG A 57 7.66 14.76 -9.31
CA ARG A 57 8.43 13.59 -8.82
C ARG A 57 7.68 12.82 -7.74
N LYS A 58 7.05 13.52 -6.80
CA LYS A 58 6.20 12.88 -5.79
C LYS A 58 5.03 12.13 -6.41
N ALA A 59 4.36 12.71 -7.40
CA ALA A 59 3.25 12.07 -8.10
C ALA A 59 3.72 10.87 -8.94
N GLU A 60 4.88 10.96 -9.60
CA GLU A 60 5.49 9.85 -10.34
C GLU A 60 5.90 8.70 -9.41
N ASP A 61 6.48 9.02 -8.25
CA ASP A 61 6.79 8.03 -7.22
C ASP A 61 5.50 7.37 -6.68
N GLU A 62 4.48 8.17 -6.31
CA GLU A 62 3.18 7.63 -5.87
C GLU A 62 2.57 6.70 -6.94
N THR A 63 2.61 7.10 -8.21
CA THR A 63 2.06 6.32 -9.32
C THR A 63 2.85 5.03 -9.56
N ARG A 64 4.16 5.04 -9.32
CA ARG A 64 5.02 3.84 -9.46
C ARG A 64 4.75 2.82 -8.36
N TRP A 65 4.52 3.25 -7.12
CA TRP A 65 4.37 2.35 -5.98
C TRP A 65 2.97 1.76 -5.83
N LEU A 66 1.93 2.44 -6.32
CA LEU A 66 0.54 1.97 -6.23
C LEU A 66 0.30 0.60 -6.90
N PRO A 67 0.76 0.33 -8.13
CA PRO A 67 0.61 -0.98 -8.77
C PRO A 67 1.30 -2.10 -7.98
N ASN A 68 2.54 -1.87 -7.53
CA ASN A 68 3.29 -2.87 -6.76
C ASN A 68 2.59 -3.18 -5.42
N ARG A 69 2.07 -2.15 -4.73
CA ARG A 69 1.29 -2.33 -3.50
C ARG A 69 0.01 -3.12 -3.76
N PHE A 70 -0.71 -2.79 -4.83
CA PHE A 70 -1.94 -3.49 -5.22
C PHE A 70 -1.68 -4.96 -5.54
N GLU A 71 -0.62 -5.26 -6.30
CA GLU A 71 -0.23 -6.61 -6.67
C GLU A 71 0.09 -7.47 -5.43
N VAL A 72 0.98 -6.98 -4.56
CA VAL A 72 1.36 -7.70 -3.33
C VAL A 72 0.16 -7.89 -2.40
N ALA A 73 -0.66 -6.86 -2.21
CA ALA A 73 -1.83 -6.96 -1.34
C ALA A 73 -2.87 -7.95 -1.90
N THR A 74 -3.08 -7.97 -3.23
CA THR A 74 -4.00 -8.90 -3.88
C THR A 74 -3.48 -10.34 -3.78
N GLU A 75 -2.18 -10.55 -3.96
CA GLU A 75 -1.56 -11.86 -3.79
C GLU A 75 -1.73 -12.38 -2.36
N LEU A 76 -1.47 -11.53 -1.36
CA LEU A 76 -1.64 -11.89 0.05
C LEU A 76 -3.12 -12.17 0.40
N LEU A 77 -4.06 -11.38 -0.13
CA LEU A 77 -5.50 -11.62 0.05
C LEU A 77 -5.95 -12.94 -0.59
N SER A 78 -5.41 -13.26 -1.76
CA SER A 78 -5.72 -14.53 -2.44
C SER A 78 -5.25 -15.73 -1.62
N LYS A 79 -3.99 -15.70 -1.14
CA LYS A 79 -3.41 -16.77 -0.31
C LYS A 79 -4.11 -16.90 1.04
N SER A 80 -4.32 -15.79 1.76
CA SER A 80 -5.07 -15.82 3.03
C SER A 80 -6.48 -16.39 2.87
N GLY A 81 -7.19 -16.04 1.79
CA GLY A 81 -8.49 -16.62 1.48
C GLY A 81 -8.45 -18.11 1.17
N ALA A 82 -7.38 -18.60 0.54
CA ALA A 82 -7.15 -20.03 0.30
C ALA A 82 -6.91 -20.78 1.62
N VAL A 83 -5.96 -20.30 2.43
CA VAL A 83 -5.64 -20.86 3.76
C VAL A 83 -6.88 -20.89 4.64
N HIS A 84 -7.65 -19.80 4.72
CA HIS A 84 -8.88 -19.74 5.51
C HIS A 84 -9.89 -20.83 5.10
N ARG A 85 -10.07 -21.06 3.79
CA ARG A 85 -10.95 -22.13 3.30
C ARG A 85 -10.42 -23.51 3.70
N LYS A 86 -9.11 -23.76 3.59
CA LYS A 86 -8.50 -25.03 4.01
C LYS A 86 -8.68 -25.27 5.50
N LEU A 87 -8.43 -24.26 6.33
CA LEU A 87 -8.66 -24.30 7.79
C LEU A 87 -10.12 -24.60 8.14
N TYR A 88 -11.06 -23.93 7.47
CA TYR A 88 -12.49 -24.17 7.69
C TYR A 88 -12.89 -25.60 7.30
N SER A 89 -12.41 -26.09 6.16
CA SER A 89 -12.64 -27.46 5.70
C SER A 89 -12.03 -28.50 6.66
N ALA A 90 -10.81 -28.28 7.13
CA ALA A 90 -10.14 -29.16 8.07
C ALA A 90 -10.86 -29.20 9.43
N ALA A 91 -11.29 -28.05 9.94
CA ALA A 91 -12.10 -27.99 11.16
C ALA A 91 -13.47 -28.67 10.99
N ALA A 92 -14.11 -28.54 9.82
CA ALA A 92 -15.35 -29.26 9.52
C ALA A 92 -15.14 -30.78 9.46
N PHE A 93 -14.02 -31.22 8.89
CA PHE A 93 -13.62 -32.62 8.83
C PHE A 93 -13.42 -33.21 10.24
N LEU A 94 -12.74 -32.47 11.12
CA LEU A 94 -12.59 -32.83 12.53
C LEU A 94 -13.90 -32.82 13.32
N ASN A 95 -14.85 -31.98 12.93
CA ASN A 95 -16.16 -31.89 13.58
C ASN A 95 -17.19 -32.88 13.02
N ALA A 96 -16.86 -33.61 11.95
CA ALA A 96 -17.72 -34.65 11.41
C ALA A 96 -17.89 -35.80 12.43
N PRO A 97 -19.12 -36.29 12.67
CA PRO A 97 -19.38 -37.28 13.70
C PRO A 97 -18.88 -38.66 13.27
N SER A 98 -17.71 -39.05 13.76
CA SER A 98 -17.27 -40.45 13.83
C SER A 98 -17.80 -41.18 15.08
N GLY A 99 -18.56 -40.48 15.94
CA GLY A 99 -19.22 -40.98 17.15
C GLY A 99 -19.90 -39.86 17.97
N PRO A 100 -20.55 -40.17 19.11
CA PRO A 100 -21.10 -39.15 20.02
C PRO A 100 -20.02 -38.18 20.51
N ILE A 101 -20.29 -36.87 20.44
CA ILE A 101 -19.35 -35.80 20.85
C ILE A 101 -18.89 -35.97 22.31
N GLU A 102 -19.74 -36.55 23.15
CA GLU A 102 -19.52 -36.82 24.58
C GLU A 102 -18.45 -37.89 24.83
N ASP A 103 -18.17 -38.75 23.86
CA ASP A 103 -17.17 -39.83 23.94
C ASP A 103 -15.80 -39.44 23.35
N ARG A 104 -15.67 -38.23 22.78
CA ARG A 104 -14.37 -37.73 22.31
C ARG A 104 -13.49 -37.46 23.53
N PRO A 105 -12.41 -38.21 23.76
CA PRO A 105 -11.69 -38.10 25.00
C PRO A 105 -10.98 -36.73 25.10
N LEU A 106 -10.91 -36.18 26.32
CA LEU A 106 -10.31 -34.86 26.61
C LEU A 106 -8.81 -34.75 26.26
N TRP A 107 -8.11 -35.87 26.09
CA TRP A 107 -6.67 -35.93 25.77
C TRP A 107 -6.24 -35.27 24.45
N LEU A 108 -7.16 -35.08 23.49
CA LEU A 108 -6.86 -34.39 22.23
C LEU A 108 -6.67 -32.89 22.42
N ALA A 109 -7.34 -32.28 23.41
CA ALA A 109 -7.38 -30.83 23.59
C ALA A 109 -6.08 -30.21 24.14
N GLY A 110 -4.92 -30.81 23.88
CA GLY A 110 -3.65 -30.12 24.12
C GLY A 110 -2.38 -30.95 24.19
N HIS A 111 -2.39 -32.28 24.02
CA HIS A 111 -1.19 -33.10 24.36
C HIS A 111 -0.69 -34.05 23.25
N MET A 112 -1.30 -34.08 22.05
CA MET A 112 -0.68 -34.68 20.86
C MET A 112 -0.83 -33.73 19.67
N ASN A 113 0.29 -33.34 19.07
CA ASN A 113 0.27 -32.71 17.75
C ASN A 113 -0.06 -33.77 16.68
N LEU A 114 -0.45 -33.32 15.49
CA LEU A 114 -0.76 -34.18 14.34
C LEU A 114 0.31 -35.27 14.10
N LEU A 115 1.57 -34.92 14.33
CA LEU A 115 2.74 -35.77 14.18
C LEU A 115 2.89 -36.85 15.26
N ALA A 116 2.35 -36.63 16.47
CA ALA A 116 2.37 -37.58 17.57
C ALA A 116 1.19 -38.56 17.55
N ALA A 117 0.17 -38.32 16.71
CA ALA A 117 -0.94 -39.26 16.55
C ALA A 117 -0.47 -40.58 15.91
N PRO A 118 -0.91 -41.75 16.41
CA PRO A 118 -0.59 -43.05 15.82
C PRO A 118 -0.93 -43.13 14.34
N GLU A 119 -0.11 -43.83 13.54
CA GLU A 119 -0.35 -44.01 12.10
C GLU A 119 -1.70 -44.67 11.80
N ALA A 120 -2.17 -45.56 12.67
CA ALA A 120 -3.47 -46.21 12.56
C ALA A 120 -4.67 -45.27 12.80
N GLY A 121 -4.42 -43.99 13.13
CA GLY A 121 -5.42 -43.05 13.60
C GLY A 121 -5.70 -43.19 15.09
N VAL A 122 -6.70 -42.46 15.57
CA VAL A 122 -7.14 -42.48 16.96
C VAL A 122 -8.58 -43.01 17.02
N SER A 123 -8.77 -44.15 17.69
CA SER A 123 -10.06 -44.84 17.77
C SER A 123 -11.18 -43.89 18.26
N GLY A 124 -12.31 -43.88 17.54
CA GLY A 124 -13.48 -43.04 17.86
C GLY A 124 -13.34 -41.56 17.50
N ILE A 125 -12.20 -41.15 16.92
CA ILE A 125 -11.89 -39.76 16.59
C ILE A 125 -11.57 -39.65 15.10
N ILE A 126 -10.51 -40.33 14.66
CA ILE A 126 -9.95 -40.19 13.32
C ILE A 126 -9.39 -41.52 12.83
N THR A 127 -9.69 -41.90 11.59
CA THR A 127 -9.13 -43.11 10.98
C THR A 127 -7.69 -42.86 10.48
N ALA A 128 -6.99 -43.91 10.07
CA ALA A 128 -5.67 -43.77 9.44
C ALA A 128 -5.72 -42.93 8.15
N GLU A 129 -6.77 -43.14 7.34
CA GLU A 129 -7.02 -42.41 6.09
C GLU A 129 -7.30 -40.93 6.37
N ASP A 130 -8.20 -40.66 7.32
CA ASP A 130 -8.53 -39.29 7.73
C ASP A 130 -7.29 -38.54 8.27
N ARG A 131 -6.40 -39.24 8.98
CA ARG A 131 -5.14 -38.68 9.48
C ARG A 131 -4.20 -38.30 8.34
N GLU A 132 -4.07 -39.15 7.33
CA GLU A 132 -3.22 -38.89 6.15
C GLU A 132 -3.70 -37.66 5.39
N ILE A 133 -5.02 -37.55 5.16
CA ILE A 133 -5.64 -36.38 4.51
C ILE A 133 -5.35 -35.09 5.31
N LEU A 134 -5.50 -35.13 6.63
CA LEU A 134 -5.24 -33.95 7.46
C LEU A 134 -3.76 -33.57 7.53
N LEU A 135 -2.85 -34.54 7.47
CA LEU A 135 -1.41 -34.28 7.39
C LEU A 135 -1.06 -33.55 6.10
N GLU A 136 -1.59 -34.02 4.96
CA GLU A 136 -1.41 -33.36 3.67
C GLU A 136 -1.99 -31.94 3.71
N MET A 137 -3.22 -31.78 4.19
CA MET A 137 -3.84 -30.45 4.32
C MET A 137 -3.06 -29.53 5.26
N GLN A 138 -2.56 -30.03 6.40
CA GLN A 138 -1.77 -29.22 7.33
C GLN A 138 -0.45 -28.78 6.68
N GLN A 139 0.25 -29.70 6.01
CA GLN A 139 1.48 -29.38 5.30
C GLN A 139 1.25 -28.28 4.26
N GLU A 140 0.20 -28.41 3.44
CA GLU A 140 -0.14 -27.38 2.47
C GLU A 140 -0.48 -26.03 3.11
N ILE A 141 -1.15 -26.02 4.27
CA ILE A 141 -1.47 -24.80 5.01
C ILE A 141 -0.19 -24.14 5.52
N VAL A 142 0.71 -24.90 6.13
CA VAL A 142 1.99 -24.41 6.66
C VAL A 142 2.86 -23.84 5.54
N GLU A 143 2.98 -24.55 4.42
CA GLU A 143 3.74 -24.07 3.25
C GLU A 143 3.16 -22.76 2.69
N GLU A 144 1.83 -22.62 2.66
CA GLU A 144 1.19 -21.37 2.24
C GLU A 144 1.40 -20.23 3.26
N LEU A 145 1.35 -20.53 4.56
CA LEU A 145 1.58 -19.56 5.63
C LEU A 145 3.02 -19.05 5.65
N ASP A 146 4.00 -19.93 5.43
CA ASP A 146 5.41 -19.54 5.30
C ASP A 146 5.62 -18.66 4.06
N ALA A 147 5.03 -19.03 2.92
CA ALA A 147 5.10 -18.22 1.70
C ALA A 147 4.45 -16.83 1.87
N MET A 148 3.46 -16.69 2.76
CA MET A 148 2.85 -15.41 3.07
C MET A 148 3.75 -14.48 3.88
N GLU A 149 4.76 -14.99 4.60
CA GLU A 149 5.68 -14.15 5.40
C GLU A 149 6.49 -13.18 4.53
N ASP A 150 6.91 -13.63 3.34
CA ASP A 150 7.55 -12.75 2.34
C ASP A 150 6.62 -11.62 1.91
N LEU A 151 5.34 -11.93 1.66
CA LEU A 151 4.35 -10.95 1.25
C LEU A 151 4.04 -9.94 2.36
N VAL A 152 3.93 -10.39 3.61
CA VAL A 152 3.76 -9.51 4.79
C VAL A 152 4.96 -8.57 4.93
N SER A 153 6.18 -9.09 4.70
CA SER A 153 7.41 -8.28 4.71
C SER A 153 7.42 -7.24 3.59
N ARG A 154 6.99 -7.61 2.38
CA ARG A 154 6.85 -6.69 1.25
C ARG A 154 5.82 -5.60 1.52
N ILE A 155 4.67 -5.93 2.12
CA ILE A 155 3.69 -4.92 2.55
C ILE A 155 4.29 -3.99 3.59
N THR A 156 5.02 -4.52 4.58
CA THR A 156 5.68 -3.69 5.60
C THR A 156 6.60 -2.63 4.99
N LEU A 157 7.25 -2.95 3.86
CA LEU A 157 8.16 -2.02 3.16
C LEU A 157 7.43 -1.05 2.22
N LEU A 158 6.35 -1.50 1.56
CA LEU A 158 5.72 -0.77 0.46
C LEU A 158 4.48 0.03 0.90
N SER A 159 3.88 -0.30 2.03
CA SER A 159 2.55 0.15 2.41
C SER A 159 2.53 1.04 3.65
N THR A 160 1.35 1.58 3.96
CA THR A 160 1.16 2.40 5.17
C THR A 160 1.31 1.54 6.44
N GLU A 161 1.65 2.17 7.55
CA GLU A 161 1.78 1.49 8.85
C GLU A 161 0.50 0.72 9.25
N GLY A 162 -0.68 1.28 8.96
CA GLY A 162 -1.96 0.63 9.22
C GLY A 162 -2.19 -0.61 8.35
N GLU A 163 -1.76 -0.60 7.09
CA GLU A 163 -1.81 -1.78 6.21
C GLU A 163 -0.83 -2.86 6.67
N ALA A 164 0.41 -2.47 7.03
CA ALA A 164 1.42 -3.40 7.53
C ALA A 164 0.98 -4.08 8.83
N THR A 165 0.40 -3.32 9.76
CA THR A 165 -0.13 -3.86 11.02
C THR A 165 -1.27 -4.84 10.78
N ALA A 166 -2.21 -4.50 9.89
CA ALA A 166 -3.32 -5.38 9.56
C ALA A 166 -2.86 -6.64 8.82
N ALA A 167 -1.88 -6.55 7.92
CA ALA A 167 -1.31 -7.70 7.23
C ALA A 167 -0.65 -8.70 8.20
N ARG A 168 0.13 -8.19 9.17
CA ARG A 168 0.73 -9.01 10.21
C ARG A 168 -0.33 -9.64 11.11
N GLY A 169 -1.30 -8.85 11.59
CA GLY A 169 -2.38 -9.36 12.43
C GLY A 169 -3.22 -10.46 11.74
N MET A 170 -3.43 -10.33 10.42
CA MET A 170 -4.07 -11.37 9.62
C MET A 170 -3.23 -12.65 9.52
N HIS A 171 -1.92 -12.53 9.27
CA HIS A 171 -1.02 -13.69 9.21
C HIS A 171 -0.93 -14.41 10.56
N GLU A 172 -0.81 -13.67 11.66
CA GLU A 172 -0.82 -14.21 13.03
C GLU A 172 -2.16 -14.89 13.36
N ALA A 173 -3.29 -14.32 12.94
CA ALA A 173 -4.60 -14.93 13.18
C ALA A 173 -4.77 -16.26 12.41
N LEU A 174 -4.23 -16.37 11.21
CA LEU A 174 -4.24 -17.62 10.44
C LEU A 174 -3.32 -18.68 11.06
N TRP A 175 -2.13 -18.31 11.52
CA TRP A 175 -1.25 -19.19 12.30
C TRP A 175 -1.90 -19.68 13.58
N ASN A 176 -2.58 -18.81 14.31
CA ASN A 176 -3.31 -19.20 15.52
C ASN A 176 -4.42 -20.22 15.20
N ALA A 177 -5.15 -20.04 14.09
CA ALA A 177 -6.16 -21.00 13.64
C ALA A 177 -5.55 -22.34 13.20
N GLU A 178 -4.40 -22.32 12.55
CA GLU A 178 -3.63 -23.53 12.19
C GLU A 178 -3.20 -24.31 13.44
N GLY A 179 -2.77 -23.64 14.51
CA GLY A 179 -2.40 -24.33 15.75
C GLY A 179 -3.54 -25.16 16.36
N TYR A 180 -4.80 -24.73 16.19
CA TYR A 180 -5.96 -25.56 16.61
C TYR A 180 -6.14 -26.80 15.74
N LEU A 181 -5.79 -26.73 14.45
CA LEU A 181 -5.78 -27.89 13.56
C LEU A 181 -4.66 -28.86 13.95
N GLU A 182 -3.44 -28.36 14.21
CA GLU A 182 -2.31 -29.17 14.67
C GLU A 182 -2.67 -29.95 15.93
N MET A 183 -3.44 -29.35 16.83
CA MET A 183 -3.87 -29.94 18.10
C MET A 183 -5.12 -30.81 18.00
N TYR A 184 -5.66 -31.08 16.81
CA TYR A 184 -6.95 -31.79 16.66
C TYR A 184 -8.07 -31.18 17.51
N ALA A 185 -8.07 -29.86 17.67
CA ALA A 185 -8.99 -29.21 18.58
C ALA A 185 -10.44 -29.40 18.10
N PRO A 186 -11.38 -29.62 19.03
CA PRO A 186 -12.80 -29.69 18.68
C PRO A 186 -13.27 -28.37 18.07
N GLY A 187 -14.32 -28.44 17.24
CA GLY A 187 -14.80 -27.29 16.47
C GLY A 187 -15.17 -26.08 17.33
N ASN A 188 -15.68 -26.28 18.56
CA ASN A 188 -15.97 -25.19 19.49
C ASN A 188 -14.74 -24.37 19.92
N LEU A 189 -13.52 -24.93 19.78
CA LEU A 189 -12.26 -24.23 20.02
C LEU A 189 -11.63 -23.72 18.71
N ALA A 190 -11.70 -24.50 17.63
CA ALA A 190 -11.12 -24.13 16.33
C ALA A 190 -11.91 -23.03 15.59
N TYR A 191 -13.25 -23.11 15.55
CA TYR A 191 -14.07 -22.13 14.81
C TYR A 191 -13.93 -20.69 15.30
N PRO A 192 -13.86 -20.40 16.63
CA PRO A 192 -13.57 -19.05 17.10
C PRO A 192 -12.27 -18.46 16.52
N ALA A 193 -11.20 -19.26 16.44
CA ALA A 193 -9.93 -18.83 15.87
C ALA A 193 -10.04 -18.60 14.35
N ILE A 194 -10.73 -19.48 13.63
CA ILE A 194 -10.98 -19.34 12.19
C ILE A 194 -11.79 -18.08 11.88
N HIS A 195 -12.85 -17.80 12.65
CA HIS A 195 -13.61 -16.55 12.50
C HIS A 195 -12.81 -15.31 12.92
N SER A 196 -11.85 -15.45 13.84
CA SER A 196 -10.90 -14.38 14.12
C SER A 196 -10.01 -14.09 12.93
N ALA A 197 -9.54 -15.13 12.22
CA ALA A 197 -8.79 -14.97 10.98
C ALA A 197 -9.64 -14.33 9.86
N GLU A 198 -10.90 -14.74 9.72
CA GLU A 198 -11.85 -14.11 8.79
C GLU A 198 -11.99 -12.59 9.04
N LYS A 199 -12.14 -12.19 10.30
CA LYS A 199 -12.18 -10.78 10.69
C LYS A 199 -10.89 -10.05 10.35
N ALA A 200 -9.73 -10.67 10.63
CA ALA A 200 -8.44 -10.07 10.33
C ALA A 200 -8.21 -9.92 8.81
N ILE A 201 -8.68 -10.86 7.97
CA ILE A 201 -8.70 -10.74 6.51
C ILE A 201 -9.55 -9.53 6.09
N ALA A 202 -10.73 -9.34 6.69
CA ALA A 202 -11.58 -8.19 6.41
C ALA A 202 -10.94 -6.86 6.84
N GLU A 203 -10.25 -6.83 7.98
CA GLU A 203 -9.50 -5.66 8.47
C GLU A 203 -8.36 -5.29 7.54
N PHE A 204 -7.56 -6.26 7.09
CA PHE A 204 -6.50 -6.05 6.12
C PHE A 204 -7.06 -5.59 4.76
N THR A 205 -8.17 -6.17 4.31
CA THR A 205 -8.87 -5.72 3.09
C THR A 205 -9.29 -4.25 3.22
N ALA A 206 -9.89 -3.87 4.35
CA ALA A 206 -10.32 -2.50 4.60
C ALA A 206 -9.13 -1.53 4.68
N ALA A 207 -8.03 -1.92 5.33
CA ALA A 207 -6.81 -1.14 5.39
C ALA A 207 -6.22 -0.92 3.99
N THR A 208 -6.14 -1.98 3.18
CA THR A 208 -5.64 -1.94 1.80
C THR A 208 -6.48 -1.00 0.92
N ARG A 209 -7.81 -1.08 1.01
CA ARG A 209 -8.69 -0.17 0.26
C ARG A 209 -8.46 1.29 0.64
N ARG A 210 -8.27 1.57 1.93
CA ARG A 210 -7.96 2.93 2.42
C ARG A 210 -6.63 3.43 1.88
N GLY A 211 -5.55 2.66 1.97
CA GLY A 211 -4.24 3.14 1.51
C GLY A 211 -4.03 3.07 -0.01
N LEU A 212 -4.90 2.37 -0.74
CA LEU A 212 -5.05 2.50 -2.20
C LEU A 212 -5.98 3.64 -2.62
N ARG A 213 -6.56 4.38 -1.66
CA ARG A 213 -7.52 5.48 -1.90
C ARG A 213 -8.76 5.03 -2.70
N VAL A 214 -9.14 3.76 -2.60
CA VAL A 214 -10.38 3.22 -3.18
C VAL A 214 -11.50 3.49 -2.17
N SER A 215 -12.33 4.50 -2.44
CA SER A 215 -13.47 4.85 -1.59
C SER A 215 -14.30 3.62 -1.25
N THR A 216 -14.48 3.33 0.03
CA THR A 216 -15.65 2.56 0.46
C THR A 216 -16.88 3.42 0.16
N PRO A 217 -17.92 2.89 -0.51
CA PRO A 217 -19.21 3.58 -0.52
C PRO A 217 -19.59 3.75 0.95
N THR A 218 -19.59 5.00 1.42
CA THR A 218 -20.18 5.34 2.69
C THR A 218 -21.65 4.95 2.58
N ASP A 219 -22.12 4.15 3.53
CA ASP A 219 -23.53 3.77 3.66
C ASP A 219 -24.39 4.99 3.38
N GLY A 220 -25.18 4.90 2.31
CA GLY A 220 -26.00 6.00 1.83
C GLY A 220 -27.04 6.32 2.89
N THR A 221 -26.83 7.40 3.63
CA THR A 221 -27.94 8.13 4.23
C THR A 221 -28.88 8.52 3.10
N VAL A 222 -29.95 7.76 2.95
CA VAL A 222 -31.14 8.11 2.18
C VAL A 222 -31.67 9.40 2.78
N GLN A 223 -31.33 10.53 2.17
CA GLN A 223 -32.10 11.76 2.35
C GLN A 223 -33.34 11.61 1.47
N GLU A 224 -34.46 11.26 2.10
CA GLU A 224 -35.77 11.42 1.46
C GLU A 224 -35.96 12.91 1.13
N PRO A 225 -36.36 13.24 -0.10
CA PRO A 225 -36.74 14.62 -0.43
C PRO A 225 -38.05 14.96 0.29
N SER A 226 -37.99 16.01 1.12
CA SER A 226 -39.18 16.75 1.58
C SER A 226 -39.68 17.68 0.48
#